data_AF-A0A813FXV7-F1
#
_entry.id   AF-A0A813FXV7-F1
#
_cell.length_a   1.000
_cell.length_b   1.000
_cell.length_c   1.000
_cell.angle_alpha   90.00
_cell.angle_beta   90.00
_cell.angle_gamma   90.00
#
_symmetry.space_group_name_H-M   'P 1'
#
loop_
_entity.id
_entity.type
_entity.pdbx_description
1 polymer ?
#
loop_
_entity_poly.entity_id
_entity_poly.type
_entity_poly.pdbx_seq_one_letter_code
_entity_poly.pdbx_strand_id
1 'polypeptide(L)'
;MRRALELWMLDRRTQATRTDPEVSQKLCQRSGDCSEDTSDDSSHDSSQCNEAEADCALALCDTTAACRDASCEEVISMSDDSSDMSEQEPDTHVVVSVGATVPDKTLNIMLSLEEEFPPEVGPGSGSHGSRRSSHGRTGVRGIVNKDTSYGACQLIGIFGLVSKLEPDLATALDHLAIITVLKQRAQHGVLDGGNFEDCMQRALVETEEEVGVKAMDDLGLKFFLALRKSHWIGPTSLLHTPRTACLETVLAYRRQFAELQQALGHRGIVRRGLLNRLSIAHLEDNWNRFSALYIDACCGLGETANLDASSPKSREAVAKRLAALVEANSARREKQLRAWNCRHMLEEERLQRQVARMERHALLRDRRAMSREDRDEARRRKLPSELVKNVVRRWERLQFRLQSQRRRQEAAVLQQELAEQRAAARVERAAARVELRRCRTERDERWRWMNRRELTMADLLGQRGL
;
A
#
# COMPACT_ATOMS: atom_id res chain seq x y z
N MET A 1 5.98 20.24 -41.10
CA MET A 1 5.61 19.73 -39.76
C MET A 1 6.62 20.10 -38.67
N ARG A 2 7.91 19.74 -38.75
CA ARG A 2 8.91 20.05 -37.69
C ARG A 2 8.91 21.51 -37.20
N ARG A 3 8.84 22.48 -38.12
CA ARG A 3 8.78 23.92 -37.79
C ARG A 3 7.46 24.36 -37.13
N ALA A 4 6.34 23.70 -37.47
CA ALA A 4 5.04 23.95 -36.84
C ALA A 4 5.01 23.38 -35.40
N LEU A 5 5.64 22.24 -35.19
CA LEU A 5 5.76 21.59 -33.88
C LEU A 5 6.72 22.37 -32.96
N GLU A 6 7.80 22.94 -33.50
CA GLU A 6 8.68 23.87 -32.78
C GLU A 6 7.96 25.16 -32.37
N LEU A 7 7.19 25.78 -33.28
CA LEU A 7 6.40 26.98 -32.98
C LEU A 7 5.31 26.72 -31.93
N TRP A 8 4.64 25.56 -32.01
CA TRP A 8 3.63 25.14 -31.04
C TRP A 8 4.22 24.88 -29.64
N MET A 9 5.40 24.24 -29.56
CA MET A 9 6.10 24.04 -28.28
C MET A 9 6.60 25.35 -27.66
N LEU A 10 6.98 26.33 -28.49
CA LEU A 10 7.37 27.67 -28.04
C LEU A 10 6.17 28.44 -27.47
N ASP A 11 5.01 28.40 -28.15
CA ASP A 11 3.78 29.05 -27.70
C ASP A 11 3.28 28.48 -26.35
N ARG A 12 3.36 27.15 -26.17
CA ARG A 12 3.06 26.48 -24.89
C ARG A 12 3.98 26.89 -23.75
N ARG A 13 5.28 27.12 -24.00
CA ARG A 13 6.21 27.62 -22.98
C ARG A 13 5.86 29.05 -22.57
N THR A 14 5.47 29.90 -23.52
CA THR A 14 5.06 31.28 -23.22
C THR A 14 3.72 31.37 -22.50
N GLN A 15 2.79 30.45 -22.75
CA GLN A 15 1.52 30.36 -22.03
C GLN A 15 1.70 29.84 -20.59
N ALA A 16 2.63 28.91 -20.36
CA ALA A 16 2.95 28.41 -19.01
C ALA A 16 3.56 29.49 -18.09
N THR A 17 4.23 30.49 -18.66
CA THR A 17 4.75 31.65 -17.92
C THR A 17 3.73 32.77 -17.72
N ARG A 18 2.55 32.68 -18.36
CA ARG A 18 1.51 33.70 -18.36
C ARG A 18 0.36 33.41 -17.40
N THR A 19 0.50 32.43 -16.50
CA THR A 19 -0.45 32.25 -15.40
C THR A 19 -0.44 33.50 -14.51
N ASP A 20 -1.51 34.28 -14.64
CA ASP A 20 -1.72 35.56 -13.97
C ASP A 20 -1.53 35.48 -12.45
N PRO A 21 -0.73 36.38 -11.83
CA PRO A 21 -0.66 36.50 -10.39
C PRO A 21 -2.00 36.95 -9.75
N GLU A 22 -2.97 37.43 -10.52
CA GLU A 22 -4.28 37.86 -10.02
C GLU A 22 -5.20 36.70 -9.59
N VAL A 23 -5.00 35.48 -10.11
CA VAL A 23 -5.84 34.32 -9.71
C VAL A 23 -5.47 33.79 -8.32
N SER A 24 -4.21 33.97 -7.91
CA SER A 24 -3.78 33.60 -6.55
C SER A 24 -4.29 34.57 -5.47
N GLN A 25 -4.66 35.80 -5.81
CA GLN A 25 -5.15 36.79 -4.84
C GLN A 25 -6.65 36.63 -4.54
N LYS A 26 -7.44 36.14 -5.52
CA LYS A 26 -8.90 35.91 -5.36
C LYS A 26 -9.27 34.66 -4.55
N LEU A 27 -8.32 33.75 -4.27
CA LEU A 27 -8.56 32.57 -3.43
C LEU A 27 -8.27 32.81 -1.93
N CYS A 28 -7.63 33.93 -1.55
CA CYS A 28 -7.37 34.28 -0.14
C CYS A 28 -8.42 35.23 0.49
N GLN A 29 -9.37 35.77 -0.27
CA GLN A 29 -10.37 36.73 0.25
C GLN A 29 -11.77 36.13 0.48
N ARG A 30 -11.95 34.80 0.35
CA ARG A 30 -13.27 34.15 0.43
C ARG A 30 -13.55 33.42 1.75
N SER A 31 -12.89 33.80 2.84
CA SER A 31 -13.07 33.14 4.16
C SER A 31 -13.43 34.10 5.32
N GLY A 32 -13.93 35.30 5.03
CA GLY A 32 -14.38 36.22 6.07
C GLY A 32 -15.68 36.88 5.65
N ASP A 33 -16.81 36.28 6.02
CA ASP A 33 -18.09 36.97 6.27
C ASP A 33 -19.14 35.94 6.69
N CYS A 34 -19.40 35.87 7.99
CA CYS A 34 -20.60 35.29 8.61
C CYS A 34 -20.73 35.88 10.03
N SER A 35 -21.29 37.09 10.13
CA SER A 35 -21.89 37.65 11.34
C SER A 35 -23.24 38.25 10.94
N GLU A 36 -24.33 37.74 11.53
CA GLU A 36 -25.46 38.44 12.18
C GLU A 36 -26.70 37.59 11.79
N ASP A 37 -27.70 37.23 12.59
CA ASP A 37 -28.20 37.64 13.90
C ASP A 37 -28.95 36.44 14.49
N THR A 38 -28.88 36.22 15.81
CA THR A 38 -30.03 35.78 16.60
C THR A 38 -29.74 36.08 18.07
N SER A 39 -30.56 36.97 18.61
CA SER A 39 -30.60 37.44 19.98
C SER A 39 -31.38 36.49 20.89
N ASP A 40 -30.97 36.50 22.16
CA ASP A 40 -31.73 36.16 23.38
C ASP A 40 -32.07 34.66 23.60
N ASP A 41 -31.95 34.07 24.78
CA ASP A 41 -31.94 34.60 26.14
C ASP A 41 -31.35 33.56 27.11
N SER A 42 -30.88 34.05 28.26
CA SER A 42 -30.86 33.40 29.59
C SER A 42 -29.81 32.34 29.98
N SER A 43 -28.99 32.80 30.94
CA SER A 43 -28.56 32.15 32.18
C SER A 43 -27.14 31.55 32.28
N HIS A 44 -26.33 32.31 33.03
CA HIS A 44 -25.15 31.94 33.79
C HIS A 44 -25.29 30.60 34.53
N ASP A 45 -24.24 29.76 34.52
CA ASP A 45 -23.39 29.63 35.71
C ASP A 45 -22.02 29.01 35.37
N SER A 46 -21.06 29.33 36.21
CA SER A 46 -19.63 29.30 36.01
C SER A 46 -19.01 28.01 36.56
N SER A 47 -18.04 27.42 35.86
CA SER A 47 -16.85 26.86 36.52
C SER A 47 -15.79 26.46 35.50
N GLN A 48 -14.74 27.26 35.46
CA GLN A 48 -13.42 26.89 34.98
C GLN A 48 -12.81 25.87 35.95
N CYS A 49 -12.34 24.74 35.43
CA CYS A 49 -11.25 23.98 36.05
C CYS A 49 -10.20 23.74 34.97
N ASN A 50 -9.07 24.40 35.16
CA ASN A 50 -7.81 24.14 34.50
C ASN A 50 -7.25 22.78 34.91
N GLU A 51 -6.24 22.37 34.14
CA GLU A 51 -5.10 21.51 34.52
C GLU A 51 -5.05 20.07 33.96
N ALA A 52 -4.08 19.96 33.04
CA ALA A 52 -2.92 19.08 33.13
C ALA A 52 -2.98 17.72 32.43
N GLU A 53 -2.28 17.71 31.30
CA GLU A 53 -1.42 16.65 30.80
C GLU A 53 -0.72 15.87 31.94
N ALA A 54 -0.75 14.54 31.85
CA ALA A 54 0.35 13.70 32.31
C ALA A 54 0.29 12.33 31.62
N ASP A 55 1.42 12.01 30.98
CA ASP A 55 1.77 10.73 30.39
C ASP A 55 1.52 9.53 31.31
N CYS A 56 1.03 8.44 30.73
CA CYS A 56 1.18 7.11 31.30
C CYS A 56 1.68 6.15 30.21
N ALA A 57 2.98 6.24 29.94
CA ALA A 57 3.78 5.11 29.52
C ALA A 57 3.86 4.11 30.69
N LEU A 58 3.16 2.99 30.59
CA LEU A 58 3.46 1.82 31.41
C LEU A 58 4.07 0.73 30.54
N ALA A 59 5.36 0.57 30.76
CA ALA A 59 6.20 -0.48 30.24
C ALA A 59 5.75 -1.87 30.73
N LEU A 60 5.80 -2.78 29.76
CA LEU A 60 6.11 -4.20 29.85
C LEU A 60 6.81 -4.62 31.17
N CYS A 61 6.21 -5.57 31.87
CA CYS A 61 6.92 -6.57 32.65
C CYS A 61 6.45 -7.95 32.19
N ASP A 62 7.23 -8.57 31.31
CA ASP A 62 7.21 -10.00 31.06
C ASP A 62 7.68 -10.73 32.31
N THR A 63 6.79 -11.46 32.95
CA THR A 63 7.15 -12.53 33.90
C THR A 63 6.90 -13.87 33.23
N THR A 64 7.96 -14.43 32.65
CA THR A 64 8.08 -15.85 32.36
C THR A 64 8.22 -16.60 33.69
N ALA A 65 7.21 -17.39 34.03
CA ALA A 65 7.32 -18.40 35.06
C ALA A 65 6.65 -19.68 34.57
N ALA A 66 7.45 -20.74 34.55
CA ALA A 66 7.11 -22.08 34.16
C ALA A 66 6.09 -22.71 35.11
N CYS A 67 5.09 -23.39 34.56
CA CYS A 67 4.42 -24.50 35.24
C CYS A 67 4.41 -25.71 34.30
N ARG A 68 5.14 -26.74 34.74
CA ARG A 68 5.07 -28.12 34.30
C ARG A 68 3.75 -28.76 34.76
N ASP A 69 3.33 -29.74 33.98
CA ASP A 69 2.61 -30.97 34.34
C ASP A 69 1.33 -30.87 35.18
N ALA A 70 0.20 -31.15 34.54
CA ALA A 70 -0.85 -31.97 35.11
C ALA A 70 -1.65 -32.66 34.00
N SER A 71 -1.48 -33.98 33.92
CA SER A 71 -2.36 -34.92 33.23
C SER A 71 -3.76 -34.87 33.83
N CYS A 72 -4.79 -34.82 32.98
CA CYS A 72 -6.06 -35.47 33.27
C CYS A 72 -6.57 -36.10 31.97
N GLU A 73 -6.55 -37.43 31.96
CA GLU A 73 -7.37 -38.27 31.11
C GLU A 73 -8.83 -37.92 31.36
N GLU A 74 -9.61 -37.66 30.32
CA GLU A 74 -11.05 -37.87 30.40
C GLU A 74 -11.54 -38.52 29.11
N VAL A 75 -12.01 -39.74 29.32
CA VAL A 75 -12.55 -40.69 28.37
C VAL A 75 -13.94 -40.20 27.96
N ILE A 76 -14.15 -39.92 26.67
CA ILE A 76 -15.49 -39.90 26.08
C ILE A 76 -15.54 -41.01 25.03
N SER A 77 -16.06 -42.14 25.51
CA SER A 77 -16.59 -43.24 24.71
C SER A 77 -17.90 -42.80 24.07
N MET A 78 -17.96 -42.77 22.73
CA MET A 78 -19.21 -42.86 21.99
C MET A 78 -19.04 -43.82 20.83
N SER A 79 -19.39 -45.08 21.14
CA SER A 79 -20.18 -46.02 20.35
C SER A 79 -20.14 -45.92 18.82
N ASP A 80 -19.62 -47.00 18.25
CA ASP A 80 -19.94 -47.57 16.96
C ASP A 80 -21.45 -47.65 16.73
N ASP A 81 -21.90 -47.26 15.54
CA ASP A 81 -23.08 -47.86 14.94
C ASP A 81 -22.82 -48.13 13.46
N SER A 82 -22.76 -49.42 13.16
CA SER A 82 -22.64 -50.02 11.86
C SER A 82 -23.95 -49.87 11.09
N SER A 83 -23.91 -49.45 9.84
CA SER A 83 -24.90 -49.86 8.85
C SER A 83 -24.27 -49.88 7.46
N ASP A 84 -23.95 -51.11 7.12
CA ASP A 84 -23.68 -51.71 5.82
C ASP A 84 -24.81 -51.43 4.81
N MET A 85 -24.44 -51.00 3.59
CA MET A 85 -25.25 -51.10 2.37
C MET A 85 -24.33 -51.01 1.14
N SER A 86 -23.82 -52.17 0.75
CA SER A 86 -23.84 -52.74 -0.61
C SER A 86 -23.78 -51.82 -1.85
N GLU A 87 -22.73 -52.07 -2.66
CA GLU A 87 -22.76 -52.36 -4.10
C GLU A 87 -23.46 -51.39 -5.08
N GLN A 88 -22.69 -50.72 -5.93
CA GLN A 88 -22.70 -50.96 -7.39
C GLN A 88 -21.73 -50.02 -8.13
N GLU A 89 -20.69 -50.62 -8.72
CA GLU A 89 -19.95 -50.02 -9.83
C GLU A 89 -20.79 -50.08 -11.12
N PRO A 90 -20.54 -49.15 -12.05
CA PRO A 90 -20.44 -49.59 -13.43
C PRO A 90 -19.17 -49.11 -14.12
N ASP A 91 -18.55 -50.09 -14.78
CA ASP A 91 -17.66 -50.04 -15.93
C ASP A 91 -17.69 -48.72 -16.71
N THR A 92 -16.51 -48.11 -16.88
CA THR A 92 -16.29 -47.17 -18.00
C THR A 92 -15.10 -47.63 -18.84
N HIS A 93 -15.45 -47.92 -20.09
CA HIS A 93 -14.60 -48.42 -21.14
C HIS A 93 -13.40 -47.52 -21.47
N VAL A 94 -12.26 -48.19 -21.61
CA VAL A 94 -11.08 -47.74 -22.33
C VAL A 94 -11.42 -47.56 -23.81
N VAL A 95 -11.21 -46.35 -24.36
CA VAL A 95 -11.04 -46.13 -25.80
C VAL A 95 -9.71 -45.42 -26.04
N VAL A 96 -8.78 -46.18 -26.61
CA VAL A 96 -7.57 -45.70 -27.27
C VAL A 96 -7.93 -45.32 -28.70
N SER A 97 -7.56 -44.11 -29.14
CA SER A 97 -7.37 -43.80 -30.57
C SER A 97 -6.44 -42.59 -30.79
N VAL A 98 -5.21 -42.95 -31.17
CA VAL A 98 -4.36 -42.44 -32.26
C VAL A 98 -4.69 -41.06 -32.89
N GLY A 99 -3.69 -40.16 -32.80
CA GLY A 99 -3.10 -39.46 -33.95
C GLY A 99 -3.88 -38.31 -34.59
N ALA A 100 -3.45 -37.07 -34.33
CA ALA A 100 -3.59 -35.98 -35.29
C ALA A 100 -2.43 -34.98 -35.17
N THR A 101 -1.74 -34.83 -36.28
CA THR A 101 -0.63 -33.93 -36.56
C THR A 101 -1.03 -32.45 -36.47
N VAL A 102 -0.05 -31.64 -36.07
CA VAL A 102 -0.02 -30.17 -36.02
C VAL A 102 -0.58 -29.54 -37.31
N PRO A 103 -1.26 -28.38 -37.19
CA PRO A 103 -0.80 -27.24 -37.97
C PRO A 103 -0.54 -25.99 -37.11
N ASP A 104 0.54 -25.32 -37.51
CA ASP A 104 1.02 -23.98 -37.22
C ASP A 104 0.38 -23.16 -36.10
N LYS A 105 1.19 -22.96 -35.05
CA LYS A 105 1.02 -21.92 -34.04
C LYS A 105 1.49 -20.56 -34.57
N THR A 106 0.62 -19.82 -35.26
CA THR A 106 0.74 -18.36 -35.30
C THR A 106 0.16 -17.79 -34.01
N LEU A 107 0.98 -17.83 -32.96
CA LEU A 107 0.70 -17.15 -31.69
C LEU A 107 0.67 -15.64 -31.91
N ASN A 108 -0.44 -15.01 -31.55
CA ASN A 108 -0.53 -13.59 -31.24
C ASN A 108 0.36 -13.29 -30.02
N ILE A 109 1.67 -13.22 -30.23
CA ILE A 109 2.64 -12.72 -29.27
C ILE A 109 2.69 -11.19 -29.47
N MET A 110 1.81 -10.48 -28.78
CA MET A 110 2.13 -9.11 -28.39
C MET A 110 2.81 -9.20 -27.04
N LEU A 111 4.13 -9.04 -27.06
CA LEU A 111 4.98 -8.90 -25.89
C LEU A 111 4.49 -7.70 -25.07
N SER A 112 3.95 -7.98 -23.89
CA SER A 112 3.90 -7.03 -22.80
C SER A 112 5.34 -6.73 -22.37
N LEU A 113 5.90 -5.63 -22.86
CA LEU A 113 7.12 -5.03 -22.32
C LEU A 113 6.75 -4.28 -21.02
N GLU A 114 6.63 -5.02 -19.93
CA GLU A 114 6.89 -4.49 -18.58
C GLU A 114 7.85 -5.50 -17.90
N GLU A 115 8.98 -4.98 -17.42
CA GLU A 115 10.10 -5.69 -16.81
C GLU A 115 9.66 -6.65 -15.70
N GLU A 116 10.10 -7.91 -15.82
CA GLU A 116 10.10 -8.87 -14.72
C GLU A 116 11.23 -8.52 -13.74
N PHE A 117 10.87 -8.15 -12.50
CA PHE A 117 11.74 -8.43 -11.35
C PHE A 117 11.44 -9.87 -10.88
N PRO A 118 12.44 -10.76 -10.78
CA PRO A 118 12.22 -12.08 -10.23
C PRO A 118 12.05 -12.01 -8.70
N PRO A 119 11.16 -12.81 -8.10
CA PRO A 119 11.17 -13.03 -6.66
C PRO A 119 12.42 -13.82 -6.29
N GLU A 120 13.04 -13.46 -5.16
CA GLU A 120 14.12 -14.24 -4.55
C GLU A 120 13.69 -15.70 -4.38
N VAL A 121 14.36 -16.59 -5.10
CA VAL A 121 14.33 -18.03 -4.84
C VAL A 121 15.63 -18.37 -4.12
N GLY A 122 15.49 -19.03 -2.98
CA GLY A 122 16.58 -19.52 -2.14
C GLY A 122 17.52 -20.50 -2.86
N PRO A 123 18.60 -20.92 -2.18
CA PRO A 123 19.79 -21.46 -2.81
C PRO A 123 19.56 -22.89 -3.29
N GLY A 124 19.73 -23.13 -4.59
CA GLY A 124 19.65 -24.44 -5.20
C GLY A 124 20.51 -24.54 -6.46
N SER A 125 21.73 -25.04 -6.28
CA SER A 125 22.69 -25.62 -7.24
C SER A 125 22.58 -25.27 -8.74
N GLY A 126 23.57 -24.47 -9.19
CA GLY A 126 24.51 -24.89 -10.22
C GLY A 126 23.99 -25.29 -11.60
N SER A 127 23.73 -24.30 -12.46
CA SER A 127 23.86 -24.46 -13.90
C SER A 127 24.23 -23.10 -14.51
N HIS A 128 25.41 -23.02 -15.12
CA HIS A 128 25.94 -21.86 -15.82
C HIS A 128 25.14 -21.57 -17.10
N GLY A 129 23.94 -21.00 -16.94
CA GLY A 129 23.17 -20.42 -18.02
C GLY A 129 23.67 -19.01 -18.34
N SER A 130 24.29 -18.85 -19.51
CA SER A 130 24.69 -17.59 -20.13
C SER A 130 23.64 -16.49 -19.93
N ARG A 131 23.86 -15.60 -18.95
CA ARG A 131 23.15 -14.33 -18.81
C ARG A 131 23.45 -13.48 -20.04
N ARG A 132 22.59 -13.57 -21.06
CA ARG A 132 22.58 -12.64 -22.17
C ARG A 132 22.27 -11.26 -21.61
N SER A 133 23.35 -10.51 -21.41
CA SER A 133 23.40 -9.07 -21.29
C SER A 133 22.33 -8.41 -22.18
N SER A 134 21.25 -7.93 -21.56
CA SER A 134 20.22 -7.11 -22.18
C SER A 134 20.71 -5.66 -22.29
N HIS A 135 21.87 -5.45 -22.89
CA HIS A 135 22.39 -4.10 -23.14
C HIS A 135 21.49 -3.36 -24.13
N GLY A 136 20.82 -2.32 -23.63
CA GLY A 136 20.70 -1.05 -24.36
C GLY A 136 19.67 -0.93 -25.48
N ARG A 137 18.59 -1.73 -25.50
CA ARG A 137 17.45 -1.38 -26.38
C ARG A 137 16.70 -0.20 -25.78
N THR A 138 17.10 1.02 -26.14
CA THR A 138 16.33 2.25 -25.92
C THR A 138 15.07 2.21 -26.79
N GLY A 139 14.07 1.46 -26.37
CA GLY A 139 12.75 1.47 -27.01
C GLY A 139 12.12 2.85 -26.82
N VAL A 140 11.71 3.49 -27.91
CA VAL A 140 10.91 4.71 -27.84
C VAL A 140 9.54 4.34 -27.27
N ARG A 141 9.20 4.91 -26.11
CA ARG A 141 7.91 4.65 -25.45
C ARG A 141 6.77 5.03 -26.39
N GLY A 142 5.85 4.10 -26.63
CA GLY A 142 4.70 4.32 -27.51
C GLY A 142 4.94 3.87 -28.96
N ILE A 143 6.11 3.32 -29.30
CA ILE A 143 6.32 2.61 -30.58
C ILE A 143 6.25 1.11 -30.33
N VAL A 144 5.39 0.43 -31.09
CA VAL A 144 5.26 -1.02 -31.15
C VAL A 144 6.02 -1.49 -32.38
N ASN A 145 6.97 -2.40 -32.21
CA ASN A 145 7.67 -3.04 -33.32
C ASN A 145 7.10 -4.45 -33.54
N LYS A 146 6.65 -4.73 -34.76
CA LYS A 146 6.25 -6.07 -35.20
C LYS A 146 7.03 -6.40 -36.47
N ASP A 147 7.95 -7.36 -36.33
CA ASP A 147 8.84 -7.85 -37.38
C ASP A 147 9.69 -6.73 -38.01
N THR A 148 9.21 -6.13 -39.09
CA THR A 148 9.85 -5.04 -39.85
C THR A 148 8.96 -3.79 -39.94
N SER A 149 7.94 -3.71 -39.10
CA SER A 149 6.95 -2.63 -39.11
C SER A 149 6.78 -2.01 -37.73
N TYR A 150 6.52 -0.71 -37.72
CA TYR A 150 6.39 0.14 -36.56
C TYR A 150 4.96 0.68 -36.47
N GLY A 151 4.35 0.63 -35.29
CA GLY A 151 3.07 1.27 -35.03
C GLY A 151 3.18 2.20 -33.84
N ALA A 152 2.49 3.33 -33.87
CA ALA A 152 2.32 4.18 -32.71
C ALA A 152 1.19 3.64 -31.82
N CYS A 153 1.39 3.67 -30.50
CA CYS A 153 0.40 3.23 -29.52
C CYS A 153 0.42 4.15 -28.29
N GLN A 154 -0.76 4.58 -27.84
CA GLN A 154 -0.93 5.30 -26.58
C GLN A 154 -2.10 4.76 -25.77
N LEU A 155 -1.99 4.88 -24.45
CA LEU A 155 -3.05 4.58 -23.50
C LEU A 155 -3.50 5.84 -22.77
N ILE A 156 -4.81 5.98 -22.59
CA ILE A 156 -5.51 6.96 -21.77
C ILE A 156 -6.37 6.19 -20.75
N GLY A 157 -5.78 5.89 -19.60
CA GLY A 157 -6.39 4.96 -18.63
C GLY A 157 -6.51 3.55 -19.24
N ILE A 158 -7.73 3.05 -19.36
CA ILE A 158 -8.03 1.76 -20.01
C ILE A 158 -8.25 1.89 -21.52
N PHE A 159 -8.38 3.10 -22.07
CA PHE A 159 -8.63 3.32 -23.49
C PHE A 159 -7.32 3.39 -24.26
N GLY A 160 -7.22 2.67 -25.38
CA GLY A 160 -6.02 2.58 -26.18
C GLY A 160 -6.22 3.00 -27.62
N LEU A 161 -5.20 3.66 -28.16
CA LEU A 161 -5.10 4.16 -29.53
C LEU A 161 -3.90 3.48 -30.20
N VAL A 162 -4.09 2.96 -31.41
CA VAL A 162 -3.01 2.39 -32.22
C VAL A 162 -3.11 2.91 -33.64
N SER A 163 -2.00 3.30 -34.25
CA SER A 163 -1.94 3.58 -35.68
C SER A 163 -1.90 2.28 -36.50
N LYS A 164 -2.02 2.40 -37.82
CA LYS A 164 -1.57 1.33 -38.72
C LYS A 164 -0.07 1.07 -38.58
N LEU A 165 0.36 -0.12 -38.99
CA LEU A 165 1.76 -0.53 -38.99
C LEU A 165 2.45 0.02 -40.24
N GLU A 166 3.56 0.72 -40.05
CA GLU A 166 4.36 1.35 -41.08
C GLU A 166 5.74 0.70 -41.19
N PRO A 167 6.27 0.46 -42.40
CA PRO A 167 7.65 -0.02 -42.55
C PRO A 167 8.67 1.05 -42.14
N ASP A 168 8.32 2.34 -42.24
CA ASP A 168 9.20 3.45 -41.89
C ASP A 168 8.97 3.93 -40.45
N LEU A 169 10.06 3.97 -39.68
CA LEU A 169 10.05 4.48 -38.31
C LEU A 169 9.75 5.98 -38.26
N ALA A 170 10.19 6.76 -39.25
CA ALA A 170 9.93 8.20 -39.26
C ALA A 170 8.43 8.49 -39.32
N THR A 171 7.72 7.81 -40.23
CA THR A 171 6.26 7.89 -40.33
C THR A 171 5.57 7.42 -39.04
N ALA A 172 6.03 6.33 -38.42
CA ALA A 172 5.47 5.87 -37.15
C ALA A 172 5.69 6.86 -35.99
N LEU A 173 6.77 7.63 -36.01
CA LEU A 173 7.01 8.71 -35.04
C LEU A 173 6.08 9.91 -35.29
N ASP A 174 5.81 10.25 -36.55
CA ASP A 174 4.81 11.27 -36.88
C ASP A 174 3.40 10.84 -36.43
N HIS A 175 3.04 9.57 -36.65
CA HIS A 175 1.81 8.98 -36.11
C HIS A 175 1.76 9.08 -34.57
N LEU A 176 2.86 8.82 -33.88
CA LEU A 176 2.93 8.94 -32.42
C LEU A 176 2.75 10.37 -31.95
N ALA A 177 3.29 11.36 -32.67
CA ALA A 177 3.10 12.77 -32.36
C ALA A 177 1.61 13.15 -32.43
N ILE A 178 0.92 12.76 -33.50
CA ILE A 178 -0.52 13.02 -33.69
C ILE A 178 -1.35 12.36 -32.57
N ILE A 179 -1.12 11.06 -32.30
CA ILE A 179 -1.83 10.34 -31.23
C ILE A 179 -1.55 10.98 -29.86
N THR A 180 -0.35 11.50 -29.64
CA THR A 180 0.01 12.18 -28.39
C THR A 180 -0.74 13.50 -28.22
N VAL A 181 -0.89 14.29 -29.29
CA VAL A 181 -1.71 15.52 -29.28
C VAL A 181 -3.16 15.18 -28.95
N LEU A 182 -3.72 14.17 -29.62
CA LEU A 182 -5.08 13.71 -29.37
C LEU A 182 -5.27 13.31 -27.90
N LYS A 183 -4.32 12.54 -27.35
CA LYS A 183 -4.34 12.14 -25.94
C LYS A 183 -4.32 13.34 -25.00
N GLN A 184 -3.48 14.33 -25.26
CA GLN A 184 -3.37 15.52 -24.43
C GLN A 184 -4.68 16.32 -24.44
N ARG A 185 -5.32 16.48 -25.60
CA ARG A 185 -6.64 17.14 -25.72
C ARG A 185 -7.73 16.43 -24.94
N ALA A 186 -7.84 15.12 -25.13
CA ALA A 186 -8.83 14.31 -24.40
C ALA A 186 -8.60 14.40 -22.88
N GLN A 187 -7.34 14.40 -22.42
CA GLN A 187 -7.01 14.54 -21.00
C GLN A 187 -7.31 15.95 -20.45
N HIS A 188 -7.00 17.00 -21.21
CA HIS A 188 -7.29 18.37 -20.80
C HIS A 188 -8.79 18.61 -20.67
N GLY A 189 -9.61 18.18 -21.64
CA GLY A 189 -11.07 18.33 -21.54
C GLY A 189 -11.68 17.63 -20.33
N VAL A 190 -11.10 16.50 -19.89
CA VAL A 190 -11.54 15.80 -18.66
C VAL A 190 -11.13 16.56 -17.39
N LEU A 191 -9.96 17.21 -17.39
CA LEU A 191 -9.53 18.06 -16.27
C LEU A 191 -10.45 19.28 -16.10
N ASP A 192 -11.03 19.76 -17.20
CA ASP A 192 -12.00 20.86 -17.22
C ASP A 192 -13.43 20.39 -16.81
N GLY A 193 -13.57 19.17 -16.32
CA GLY A 193 -14.83 18.61 -15.82
C GLY A 193 -15.72 17.97 -16.90
N GLY A 194 -15.23 17.86 -18.14
CA GLY A 194 -15.95 17.19 -19.22
C GLY A 194 -16.01 15.67 -19.06
N ASN A 195 -17.03 15.06 -19.64
CA ASN A 195 -17.10 13.60 -19.75
C ASN A 195 -16.03 13.09 -20.73
N PHE A 196 -15.39 11.96 -20.42
CA PHE A 196 -14.31 11.41 -21.23
C PHE A 196 -14.73 11.12 -22.67
N GLU A 197 -15.91 10.54 -22.89
CA GLU A 197 -16.38 10.20 -24.24
C GLU A 197 -16.51 11.45 -25.11
N ASP A 198 -17.14 12.50 -24.59
CA ASP A 198 -17.37 13.74 -25.32
C ASP A 198 -16.04 14.48 -25.57
N CYS A 199 -15.13 14.47 -24.59
CA CYS A 199 -13.80 15.03 -24.75
C CYS A 199 -12.96 14.26 -25.78
N MET A 200 -13.10 12.94 -25.86
CA MET A 200 -12.39 12.09 -26.81
C MET A 200 -12.92 12.29 -28.24
N GLN A 201 -14.24 12.38 -28.42
CA GLN A 201 -14.86 12.69 -29.72
C GLN A 201 -14.45 14.08 -30.20
N ARG A 202 -14.54 15.10 -29.33
CA ARG A 202 -14.13 16.46 -29.64
C ARG A 202 -12.65 16.54 -30.00
N ALA A 203 -11.78 15.89 -29.22
CA ALA A 203 -10.35 15.84 -29.49
C ALA A 203 -10.03 15.20 -30.85
N LEU A 204 -10.80 14.19 -31.27
CA LEU A 204 -10.65 13.57 -32.59
C LEU A 204 -10.99 14.56 -33.70
N VAL A 205 -12.15 15.23 -33.62
CA VAL A 205 -12.61 16.23 -34.60
C VAL A 205 -11.62 17.40 -34.71
N GLU A 206 -11.20 17.98 -33.57
CA GLU A 206 -10.22 19.08 -33.54
C GLU A 206 -8.88 18.66 -34.15
N THR A 207 -8.45 17.41 -33.94
CA THR A 207 -7.20 16.90 -34.52
C THR A 207 -7.35 16.64 -36.03
N GLU A 208 -8.51 16.17 -36.47
CA GLU A 208 -8.84 15.97 -37.88
C GLU A 208 -8.88 17.30 -38.65
N GLU A 209 -9.44 18.35 -38.06
CA GLU A 209 -9.47 19.70 -38.64
C GLU A 209 -8.06 20.30 -38.79
N GLU A 210 -7.17 20.05 -37.84
CA GLU A 210 -5.80 20.61 -37.85
C GLU A 210 -4.82 19.85 -38.75
N VAL A 211 -4.85 18.52 -38.72
CA VAL A 211 -3.92 17.69 -39.49
C VAL A 211 -4.47 17.41 -40.90
N GLY A 212 -5.79 17.46 -41.06
CA GLY A 212 -6.53 17.19 -42.28
C GLY A 212 -7.05 15.75 -42.35
N VAL A 213 -8.25 15.57 -42.92
CA VAL A 213 -8.96 14.28 -43.07
C VAL A 213 -8.07 13.19 -43.66
N LYS A 214 -7.34 13.49 -44.74
CA LYS A 214 -6.46 12.52 -45.43
C LYS A 214 -5.38 11.97 -44.50
N ALA A 215 -4.78 12.82 -43.66
CA ALA A 215 -3.74 12.40 -42.74
C ALA A 215 -4.31 11.53 -41.59
N MET A 216 -5.57 11.75 -41.20
CA MET A 216 -6.26 10.92 -40.21
C MET A 216 -6.65 9.55 -40.78
N ASP A 217 -7.11 9.50 -42.04
CA ASP A 217 -7.34 8.24 -42.75
C ASP A 217 -6.02 7.47 -42.93
N ASP A 218 -4.96 8.18 -43.29
CA ASP A 218 -3.62 7.63 -43.41
C ASP A 218 -3.09 7.12 -42.07
N LEU A 219 -3.46 7.71 -40.93
CA LEU A 219 -3.05 7.21 -39.62
C LEU A 219 -3.59 5.79 -39.34
N GLY A 220 -4.71 5.41 -39.98
CA GLY A 220 -5.36 4.11 -39.83
C GLY A 220 -5.67 3.79 -38.37
N LEU A 221 -6.22 4.77 -37.65
CA LEU A 221 -6.48 4.68 -36.22
C LEU A 221 -7.36 3.48 -35.88
N LYS A 222 -6.92 2.73 -34.88
CA LYS A 222 -7.69 1.67 -34.26
C LYS A 222 -7.73 1.87 -32.75
N PHE A 223 -8.90 1.61 -32.18
CA PHE A 223 -9.20 1.77 -30.77
C PHE A 223 -9.33 0.40 -30.11
N PHE A 224 -8.93 0.30 -28.86
CA PHE A 224 -9.11 -0.91 -28.03
C PHE A 224 -9.19 -0.55 -26.55
N LEU A 225 -9.62 -1.49 -25.72
CA LEU A 225 -9.59 -1.37 -24.26
C LEU A 225 -8.53 -2.30 -23.67
N ALA A 226 -7.73 -1.76 -22.77
CA ALA A 226 -6.72 -2.45 -21.97
C ALA A 226 -7.26 -2.67 -20.55
N LEU A 227 -7.71 -3.89 -20.27
CA LEU A 227 -8.47 -4.24 -19.06
C LEU A 227 -7.61 -5.09 -18.12
N ARG A 228 -7.44 -4.62 -16.88
CA ARG A 228 -6.72 -5.35 -15.81
C ARG A 228 -7.71 -5.99 -14.84
N LYS A 229 -7.55 -7.29 -14.58
CA LYS A 229 -8.31 -8.04 -13.55
C LYS A 229 -7.35 -8.89 -12.72
N SER A 230 -6.44 -8.23 -12.03
CA SER A 230 -5.26 -8.85 -11.40
C SER A 230 -5.55 -9.95 -10.39
N HIS A 231 -6.69 -9.91 -9.71
CA HIS A 231 -7.13 -10.98 -8.83
C HIS A 231 -7.40 -12.29 -9.60
N TRP A 232 -8.02 -12.20 -10.78
CA TRP A 232 -8.47 -13.35 -11.57
C TRP A 232 -7.40 -13.90 -12.49
N ILE A 233 -6.77 -13.03 -13.30
CA ILE A 233 -5.85 -13.43 -14.37
C ILE A 233 -4.37 -13.20 -14.03
N GLY A 234 -4.08 -12.68 -12.84
CA GLY A 234 -2.72 -12.35 -12.40
C GLY A 234 -2.33 -10.88 -12.64
N PRO A 235 -1.31 -10.36 -11.92
CA PRO A 235 -0.98 -8.93 -11.92
C PRO A 235 -0.33 -8.44 -13.21
N THR A 236 0.36 -9.34 -13.93
CA THR A 236 1.07 -9.05 -15.18
C THR A 236 0.17 -9.22 -16.40
N SER A 237 -0.93 -9.94 -16.25
CA SER A 237 -1.86 -10.21 -17.34
C SER A 237 -2.74 -9.00 -17.63
N LEU A 238 -2.76 -8.61 -18.90
CA LEU A 238 -3.60 -7.55 -19.44
C LEU A 238 -4.50 -8.14 -20.52
N LEU A 239 -5.81 -7.88 -20.43
CA LEU A 239 -6.76 -8.27 -21.46
C LEU A 239 -6.94 -7.11 -22.44
N HIS A 240 -7.01 -7.44 -23.72
CA HIS A 240 -7.22 -6.48 -24.79
C HIS A 240 -8.47 -6.86 -25.57
N THR A 241 -9.40 -5.92 -25.70
CA THR A 241 -10.49 -6.08 -26.66
C THR A 241 -9.93 -6.08 -28.08
N PRO A 242 -10.65 -6.64 -29.06
CA PRO A 242 -10.30 -6.47 -30.46
C PRO A 242 -10.13 -5.00 -30.81
N ARG A 243 -9.18 -4.73 -31.71
CA ARG A 243 -8.94 -3.40 -32.25
C ARG A 243 -10.03 -3.11 -33.28
N THR A 244 -10.68 -1.96 -33.19
CA THR A 244 -11.71 -1.53 -34.14
C THR A 244 -11.46 -0.09 -34.58
N ALA A 245 -11.83 0.24 -35.82
CA ALA A 245 -11.79 1.61 -36.32
C ALA A 245 -13.00 2.45 -35.82
N CYS A 246 -14.04 1.80 -35.27
CA CYS A 246 -15.23 2.50 -34.79
C CYS A 246 -15.03 3.00 -33.34
N LEU A 247 -14.83 4.31 -33.18
CA LEU A 247 -14.68 4.95 -31.87
C LEU A 247 -15.92 4.72 -30.99
N GLU A 248 -17.12 4.95 -31.53
CA GLU A 248 -18.39 4.85 -30.80
C GLU A 248 -18.59 3.49 -30.15
N THR A 249 -18.26 2.40 -30.86
CA THR A 249 -18.40 1.05 -30.31
C THR A 249 -17.45 0.83 -29.12
N VAL A 250 -16.21 1.33 -29.19
CA VAL A 250 -15.26 1.20 -28.07
C VAL A 250 -15.67 2.07 -26.89
N LEU A 251 -16.19 3.27 -27.13
CA LEU A 251 -16.72 4.13 -26.07
C LEU A 251 -17.94 3.51 -25.39
N ALA A 252 -18.84 2.87 -26.15
CA ALA A 252 -19.96 2.13 -25.59
C ALA A 252 -19.49 0.98 -24.66
N TYR A 253 -18.55 0.15 -25.10
CA TYR A 253 -17.96 -0.88 -24.23
C TYR A 253 -17.22 -0.28 -23.04
N ARG A 254 -16.53 0.85 -23.22
CA ARG A 254 -15.84 1.54 -22.13
C ARG A 254 -16.80 1.91 -21.01
N ARG A 255 -17.98 2.46 -21.33
CA ARG A 255 -19.02 2.79 -20.34
C ARG A 255 -19.46 1.55 -19.55
N GLN A 256 -19.77 0.46 -20.25
CA GLN A 256 -20.17 -0.80 -19.63
C GLN A 256 -19.06 -1.40 -18.73
N PHE A 257 -17.79 -1.36 -19.18
CA PHE A 257 -16.66 -1.79 -18.34
C PHE A 257 -16.39 -0.84 -17.17
N ALA A 258 -16.66 0.47 -17.32
CA ALA A 258 -16.46 1.45 -16.27
C ALA A 258 -17.39 1.16 -15.08
N GLU A 259 -18.65 0.81 -15.32
CA GLU A 259 -19.60 0.40 -14.27
C GLU A 259 -19.06 -0.80 -13.47
N LEU A 260 -18.57 -1.83 -14.19
CA LEU A 260 -18.00 -3.02 -13.56
C LEU A 260 -16.69 -2.74 -12.81
N GLN A 261 -15.94 -1.70 -13.20
CA GLN A 261 -14.73 -1.27 -12.49
C GLN A 261 -15.05 -0.42 -11.27
N GLN A 262 -16.06 0.46 -11.36
CA GLN A 262 -16.51 1.30 -10.26
C GLN A 262 -17.08 0.46 -9.11
N ALA A 263 -17.76 -0.65 -9.41
CA ALA A 263 -18.23 -1.62 -8.42
C ALA A 263 -17.09 -2.18 -7.54
N LEU A 264 -15.85 -2.24 -8.06
CA LEU A 264 -14.67 -2.70 -7.31
C LEU A 264 -13.90 -1.55 -6.62
N GLY A 265 -14.32 -0.29 -6.82
CA GLY A 265 -13.75 0.91 -6.22
C GLY A 265 -13.43 2.03 -7.21
N HIS A 266 -13.35 3.27 -6.70
CA HIS A 266 -13.26 4.55 -7.44
C HIS A 266 -12.17 4.71 -8.52
N ARG A 267 -11.26 3.75 -8.72
CA ARG A 267 -10.23 3.87 -9.78
C ARG A 267 -10.05 2.63 -10.64
N GLY A 268 -10.81 1.55 -10.43
CA GLY A 268 -10.57 0.25 -11.10
C GLY A 268 -9.20 -0.38 -10.78
N ILE A 269 -8.27 0.36 -10.17
CA ILE A 269 -7.01 -0.11 -9.64
C ILE A 269 -7.30 -0.74 -8.30
N VAL A 270 -7.41 -2.06 -8.36
CA VAL A 270 -7.35 -2.97 -7.23
C VAL A 270 -6.10 -2.69 -6.40
N ARG A 271 -6.22 -1.83 -5.39
CA ARG A 271 -5.18 -1.68 -4.36
C ARG A 271 -5.21 -2.92 -3.47
N ARG A 272 -4.11 -3.14 -2.74
CA ARG A 272 -4.01 -4.22 -1.74
C ARG A 272 -5.28 -4.21 -0.85
N GLY A 273 -5.89 -5.37 -0.66
CA GLY A 273 -7.05 -5.54 0.24
C GLY A 273 -8.44 -5.52 -0.41
N LEU A 274 -8.61 -5.99 -1.66
CA LEU A 274 -9.96 -6.21 -2.23
C LEU A 274 -10.83 -7.07 -1.32
N LEU A 275 -10.28 -8.19 -0.86
CA LEU A 275 -10.99 -9.13 0.01
C LEU A 275 -11.41 -8.49 1.35
N ASN A 276 -10.72 -7.43 1.79
CA ASN A 276 -11.09 -6.71 3.01
C ASN A 276 -12.34 -5.84 2.84
N ARG A 277 -12.73 -5.51 1.60
CA ARG A 277 -13.85 -4.61 1.30
C ARG A 277 -15.03 -5.32 0.66
N LEU A 278 -14.77 -6.38 -0.08
CA LEU A 278 -15.75 -7.08 -0.89
C LEU A 278 -15.73 -8.55 -0.52
N SER A 279 -16.93 -9.12 -0.39
CA SER A 279 -17.08 -10.57 -0.22
C SER A 279 -16.61 -11.31 -1.47
N ILE A 280 -16.21 -12.57 -1.28
CA ILE A 280 -15.77 -13.45 -2.37
C ILE A 280 -16.89 -13.60 -3.41
N ALA A 281 -18.13 -13.81 -2.95
CA ALA A 281 -19.30 -13.90 -3.81
C ALA A 281 -19.50 -12.65 -4.69
N HIS A 282 -19.25 -11.45 -4.16
CA HIS A 282 -19.34 -10.22 -4.94
C HIS A 282 -18.23 -10.12 -6.00
N LEU A 283 -17.02 -10.60 -5.68
CA LEU A 283 -15.93 -10.65 -6.65
C LEU A 283 -16.21 -11.66 -7.78
N GLU A 284 -16.81 -12.81 -7.45
CA GLU A 284 -17.23 -13.83 -8.41
C GLU A 284 -18.33 -13.32 -9.33
N ASP A 285 -19.38 -12.70 -8.80
CA ASP A 285 -20.43 -12.09 -9.60
C ASP A 285 -19.87 -11.03 -10.57
N ASN A 286 -19.02 -10.12 -10.05
CA ASN A 286 -18.38 -9.10 -10.89
C ASN A 286 -17.52 -9.72 -11.99
N TRP A 287 -16.81 -10.81 -11.70
CA TRP A 287 -16.01 -11.53 -12.70
C TRP A 287 -16.87 -12.19 -13.76
N ASN A 288 -17.96 -12.84 -13.37
CA ASN A 288 -18.87 -13.50 -14.30
C ASN A 288 -19.47 -12.47 -15.27
N ARG A 289 -19.98 -11.34 -14.75
CA ARG A 289 -20.47 -10.21 -15.56
C ARG A 289 -19.39 -9.62 -16.47
N PHE A 290 -18.18 -9.44 -15.96
CA PHE A 290 -17.04 -8.94 -16.74
C PHE A 290 -16.65 -9.92 -17.85
N SER A 291 -16.60 -11.22 -17.55
CA SER A 291 -16.17 -12.25 -18.50
C SER A 291 -17.17 -12.40 -19.64
N ALA A 292 -18.47 -12.40 -19.34
CA ALA A 292 -19.54 -12.36 -20.33
C ALA A 292 -19.41 -11.12 -21.24
N LEU A 293 -19.29 -9.93 -20.65
CA LEU A 293 -19.16 -8.69 -21.40
C LEU A 293 -17.89 -8.65 -22.27
N TYR A 294 -16.78 -9.21 -21.78
CA TYR A 294 -15.54 -9.31 -22.54
C TYR A 294 -15.64 -10.28 -23.72
N ILE A 295 -16.32 -11.41 -23.53
CA ILE A 295 -16.62 -12.36 -24.59
C ILE A 295 -17.51 -11.68 -25.65
N ASP A 296 -18.55 -10.98 -25.21
CA ASP A 296 -19.45 -10.24 -26.11
C ASP A 296 -18.70 -9.15 -26.88
N ALA A 297 -17.80 -8.39 -26.23
CA ALA A 297 -16.94 -7.43 -26.91
C ALA A 297 -16.00 -8.10 -27.91
N CYS A 298 -15.46 -9.27 -27.59
CA CYS A 298 -14.58 -10.01 -28.51
C CYS A 298 -15.30 -10.57 -29.74
N CYS A 299 -16.57 -10.97 -29.58
CA CYS A 299 -17.36 -11.56 -30.66
C CYS A 299 -18.15 -10.51 -31.46
N GLY A 300 -18.78 -9.53 -30.80
CA GLY A 300 -19.62 -8.52 -31.43
C GLY A 300 -18.85 -7.48 -32.26
N LEU A 301 -17.59 -7.19 -31.91
CA LEU A 301 -16.72 -6.32 -32.73
C LEU A 301 -16.31 -6.95 -34.07
N GLY A 302 -16.51 -8.25 -34.26
CA GLY A 302 -16.16 -8.95 -35.49
C GLY A 302 -17.12 -8.69 -36.65
N GLU A 303 -18.38 -8.33 -36.38
CA GLU A 303 -19.42 -8.20 -37.41
C GLU A 303 -19.28 -6.93 -38.25
N THR A 304 -18.71 -5.86 -37.68
CA THR A 304 -18.61 -4.55 -38.34
C THR A 304 -17.27 -4.32 -39.04
N ALA A 305 -16.27 -5.17 -38.81
CA ALA A 305 -14.91 -5.00 -39.29
C ALA A 305 -14.52 -6.12 -40.29
N ASN A 306 -15.35 -6.35 -41.31
CA ASN A 306 -15.00 -7.24 -42.40
C ASN A 306 -13.99 -6.56 -43.33
N LEU A 307 -12.75 -7.08 -43.35
CA LEU A 307 -11.88 -7.17 -44.54
C LEU A 307 -10.63 -8.04 -44.30
N ASP A 308 -10.17 -8.19 -43.05
CA ASP A 308 -9.08 -9.13 -42.73
C ASP A 308 -9.66 -10.45 -42.18
N ALA A 309 -9.95 -11.36 -43.12
CA ALA A 309 -10.67 -12.64 -42.97
C ALA A 309 -10.02 -13.73 -42.09
N SER A 310 -9.22 -13.37 -41.08
CA SER A 310 -8.75 -14.33 -40.09
C SER A 310 -9.89 -14.65 -39.11
N SER A 311 -10.76 -15.58 -39.52
CA SER A 311 -11.77 -16.36 -38.79
C SER A 311 -12.38 -15.70 -37.52
N PRO A 312 -13.71 -15.46 -37.48
CA PRO A 312 -14.37 -14.95 -36.27
C PRO A 312 -14.00 -15.85 -35.10
N LYS A 313 -13.42 -15.25 -34.05
CA LYS A 313 -13.02 -16.00 -32.86
C LYS A 313 -14.29 -16.58 -32.26
N SER A 314 -14.41 -17.91 -32.31
CA SER A 314 -15.50 -18.62 -31.64
C SER A 314 -15.60 -18.14 -30.20
N ARG A 315 -16.84 -17.85 -29.76
CA ARG A 315 -17.18 -17.48 -28.38
C ARG A 315 -16.52 -18.43 -27.39
N GLU A 316 -16.53 -19.72 -27.70
CA GLU A 316 -15.93 -20.80 -26.92
C GLU A 316 -14.40 -20.67 -26.82
N ALA A 317 -13.72 -20.25 -27.90
CA ALA A 317 -12.27 -20.06 -27.89
C ALA A 317 -11.85 -18.90 -26.97
N VAL A 318 -12.63 -17.81 -26.95
CA VAL A 318 -12.40 -16.67 -26.05
C VAL A 318 -12.66 -17.09 -24.60
N ALA A 319 -13.77 -17.79 -24.34
CA ALA A 319 -14.11 -18.31 -23.01
C ALA A 319 -13.04 -19.28 -22.49
N LYS A 320 -12.59 -20.23 -23.32
CA LYS A 320 -11.54 -21.19 -22.98
C LYS A 320 -10.22 -20.49 -22.65
N ARG A 321 -9.86 -19.44 -23.38
CA ARG A 321 -8.68 -18.61 -23.08
C ARG A 321 -8.81 -17.91 -21.73
N LEU A 322 -9.96 -17.33 -21.42
CA LEU A 322 -10.19 -16.72 -20.11
C LEU A 322 -10.10 -17.75 -18.98
N ALA A 323 -10.72 -18.91 -19.14
CA ALA A 323 -10.64 -20.01 -18.18
C ALA A 323 -9.20 -20.45 -17.93
N ALA A 324 -8.40 -20.59 -18.99
CA ALA A 324 -6.98 -20.92 -18.87
C ALA A 324 -6.17 -19.87 -18.08
N LEU A 325 -6.46 -18.57 -18.26
CA LEU A 325 -5.81 -17.50 -17.48
C LEU A 325 -6.21 -17.51 -16.00
N VAL A 326 -7.48 -17.83 -15.72
CA VAL A 326 -8.00 -17.97 -14.34
C VAL A 326 -7.38 -19.17 -13.63
N GLU A 327 -7.22 -20.27 -14.36
CA GLU A 327 -6.58 -21.49 -13.86
C GLU A 327 -5.09 -21.28 -13.63
N ALA A 328 -4.37 -20.65 -14.56
CA ALA A 328 -2.95 -20.34 -14.39
C ALA A 328 -2.66 -19.46 -13.14
N ASN A 329 -3.66 -18.74 -12.64
CA ASN A 329 -3.56 -17.87 -11.48
C ASN A 329 -4.28 -18.44 -10.23
N SER A 330 -4.75 -19.70 -10.26
CA SER A 330 -5.48 -20.35 -9.15
C SER A 330 -4.67 -20.40 -7.85
N ALA A 331 -3.42 -20.87 -7.89
CA ALA A 331 -2.54 -20.99 -6.71
C ALA A 331 -2.34 -19.65 -5.98
N ARG A 332 -2.22 -18.54 -6.73
CA ARG A 332 -2.11 -17.21 -6.13
C ARG A 332 -3.42 -16.77 -5.48
N ARG A 333 -4.56 -17.01 -6.12
CA ARG A 333 -5.89 -16.71 -5.56
C ARG A 333 -6.10 -17.47 -4.25
N GLU A 334 -5.77 -18.76 -4.21
CA GLU A 334 -5.82 -19.56 -2.98
C GLU A 334 -4.92 -18.97 -1.88
N LYS A 335 -3.68 -18.57 -2.21
CA LYS A 335 -2.79 -17.94 -1.22
C LYS A 335 -3.37 -16.63 -0.68
N GLN A 336 -3.98 -15.81 -1.54
CA GLN A 336 -4.65 -14.58 -1.13
C GLN A 336 -5.84 -14.87 -0.21
N LEU A 337 -6.65 -15.88 -0.55
CA LEU A 337 -7.80 -16.31 0.22
C LEU A 337 -7.39 -16.85 1.60
N ARG A 338 -6.37 -17.73 1.66
CA ARG A 338 -5.81 -18.23 2.92
C ARG A 338 -5.30 -17.09 3.80
N ALA A 339 -4.54 -16.16 3.22
CA ALA A 339 -4.02 -15.01 3.97
C ALA A 339 -5.14 -14.10 4.49
N TRP A 340 -6.21 -13.93 3.73
CA TRP A 340 -7.40 -13.18 4.14
C TRP A 340 -8.14 -13.90 5.30
N ASN A 341 -8.40 -15.20 5.16
CA ASN A 341 -9.01 -16.03 6.22
C ASN A 341 -8.21 -15.96 7.52
N CYS A 342 -6.88 -16.13 7.46
CA CYS A 342 -6.03 -16.06 8.64
C CYS A 342 -6.12 -14.70 9.35
N ARG A 343 -6.16 -13.59 8.59
CA ARG A 343 -6.30 -12.25 9.19
C ARG A 343 -7.66 -12.07 9.85
N HIS A 344 -8.73 -12.49 9.21
CA HIS A 344 -10.07 -12.41 9.79
C HIS A 344 -10.20 -13.26 11.06
N MET A 345 -9.63 -14.47 11.08
CA MET A 345 -9.62 -15.29 12.30
C MET A 345 -8.84 -14.59 13.43
N LEU A 346 -7.70 -13.96 13.14
CA LEU A 346 -6.94 -13.21 14.15
C LEU A 346 -7.69 -11.97 14.66
N GLU A 347 -8.40 -11.27 13.79
CA GLU A 347 -9.24 -10.13 14.17
C GLU A 347 -10.42 -10.59 15.04
N GLU A 348 -11.06 -11.69 14.69
CA GLU A 348 -12.14 -12.30 15.46
C GLU A 348 -11.65 -12.78 16.83
N GLU A 349 -10.51 -13.49 16.91
CA GLU A 349 -9.89 -13.85 18.19
C GLU A 349 -9.57 -12.63 19.05
N ARG A 350 -9.13 -11.53 18.44
CA ARG A 350 -8.84 -10.28 19.16
C ARG A 350 -10.14 -9.68 19.72
N LEU A 351 -11.23 -9.67 18.96
CA LEU A 351 -12.54 -9.22 19.40
C LEU A 351 -13.06 -10.09 20.55
N GLN A 352 -12.97 -11.41 20.43
CA GLN A 352 -13.35 -12.35 21.49
C GLN A 352 -12.55 -12.12 22.78
N ARG A 353 -11.23 -11.92 22.68
CA ARG A 353 -10.38 -11.57 23.85
C ARG A 353 -10.79 -10.23 24.45
N GLN A 354 -11.18 -9.25 23.64
CA GLN A 354 -11.64 -7.95 24.14
C GLN A 354 -12.97 -8.08 24.90
N VAL A 355 -13.94 -8.81 24.33
CA VAL A 355 -15.22 -9.11 24.99
C VAL A 355 -14.99 -9.83 26.32
N ALA A 356 -14.19 -10.90 26.32
CA ALA A 356 -13.86 -11.65 27.54
C ALA A 356 -13.17 -10.78 28.61
N ARG A 357 -12.31 -9.83 28.21
CA ARG A 357 -11.73 -8.85 29.14
C ARG A 357 -12.78 -7.92 29.73
N MET A 358 -13.69 -7.41 28.91
CA MET A 358 -14.79 -6.54 29.37
C MET A 358 -15.71 -7.28 30.34
N GLU A 359 -16.08 -8.53 30.06
CA GLU A 359 -16.88 -9.38 30.94
C GLU A 359 -16.17 -9.63 32.28
N ARG A 360 -14.88 -9.99 32.26
CA ARG A 360 -14.09 -10.13 33.50
C ARG A 360 -14.08 -8.83 34.30
N HIS A 361 -13.93 -7.69 33.65
CA HIS A 361 -13.99 -6.40 34.34
C HIS A 361 -15.38 -6.11 34.91
N ALA A 362 -16.46 -6.45 34.20
CA ALA A 362 -17.83 -6.33 34.69
C ALA A 362 -18.05 -7.19 35.94
N LEU A 363 -17.70 -8.49 35.89
CA LEU A 363 -17.77 -9.40 37.03
C LEU A 363 -16.97 -8.91 38.24
N LEU A 364 -15.79 -8.32 38.01
CA LEU A 364 -14.99 -7.73 39.09
C LEU A 364 -15.66 -6.48 39.68
N ARG A 365 -16.35 -5.67 38.88
CA ARG A 365 -17.14 -4.53 39.38
C ARG A 365 -18.33 -5.02 40.20
N ASP A 366 -19.06 -6.01 39.72
CA ASP A 366 -20.22 -6.58 40.41
C ASP A 366 -19.81 -7.21 41.73
N ARG A 367 -18.72 -7.99 41.75
CA ARG A 367 -18.15 -8.54 42.98
C ARG A 367 -17.72 -7.44 43.96
N ARG A 368 -17.18 -6.33 43.47
CA ARG A 368 -16.84 -5.17 44.31
C ARG A 368 -18.08 -4.45 44.81
N ALA A 369 -19.15 -4.39 44.02
CA ALA A 369 -20.43 -3.80 44.42
C ALA A 369 -21.08 -4.62 45.52
N MET A 370 -21.25 -5.94 45.33
CA MET A 370 -21.75 -6.86 46.36
C MET A 370 -20.91 -6.78 47.64
N SER A 371 -19.58 -6.80 47.53
CA SER A 371 -18.71 -6.66 48.71
C SER A 371 -18.85 -5.30 49.43
N ARG A 372 -19.21 -4.22 48.72
CA ARG A 372 -19.51 -2.93 49.34
C ARG A 372 -20.85 -2.98 50.06
N GLU A 373 -21.87 -3.54 49.43
CA GLU A 373 -23.19 -3.74 50.02
C GLU A 373 -23.10 -4.58 51.31
N ASP A 374 -22.39 -5.71 51.27
CA ASP A 374 -22.12 -6.56 52.44
C ASP A 374 -21.44 -5.79 53.58
N ARG A 375 -20.46 -4.94 53.23
CA ARG A 375 -19.73 -4.12 54.22
C ARG A 375 -20.61 -3.03 54.79
N ASP A 376 -21.45 -2.41 53.98
CA ASP A 376 -22.36 -1.37 54.42
C ASP A 376 -23.48 -1.96 55.29
N GLU A 377 -23.98 -3.14 54.96
CA GLU A 377 -24.88 -3.89 55.83
C GLU A 377 -24.21 -4.27 57.15
N ALA A 378 -22.99 -4.81 57.11
CA ALA A 378 -22.22 -5.11 58.30
C ALA A 378 -21.93 -3.86 59.14
N ARG A 379 -21.74 -2.68 58.52
CA ARG A 379 -21.61 -1.39 59.22
C ARG A 379 -22.91 -0.97 59.90
N ARG A 380 -24.06 -1.10 59.22
CA ARG A 380 -25.38 -0.80 59.80
C ARG A 380 -25.67 -1.66 61.02
N ARG A 381 -25.17 -2.91 61.05
CA ARG A 381 -25.32 -3.84 62.18
C ARG A 381 -24.35 -3.56 63.34
N LYS A 382 -23.30 -2.76 63.17
CA LYS A 382 -22.32 -2.49 64.24
C LYS A 382 -22.87 -1.49 65.26
N LEU A 383 -22.66 -1.80 66.54
CA LEU A 383 -22.99 -0.90 67.64
C LEU A 383 -22.15 0.40 67.55
N PRO A 384 -22.70 1.57 67.92
CA PRO A 384 -22.01 2.86 67.83
C PRO A 384 -20.63 2.91 68.51
N SER A 385 -20.43 2.14 69.59
CA SER A 385 -19.16 2.08 70.33
C SER A 385 -17.99 1.52 69.53
N GLU A 386 -18.25 0.59 68.60
CA GLU A 386 -17.21 0.02 67.72
C GLU A 386 -16.81 0.98 66.59
N LEU A 387 -17.70 1.89 66.20
CA LEU A 387 -17.38 2.92 65.20
C LEU A 387 -16.32 3.90 65.74
N VAL A 388 -16.48 4.33 67.00
CA VAL A 388 -15.54 5.25 67.67
C VAL A 388 -14.13 4.64 67.75
N LYS A 389 -14.01 3.38 68.19
CA LYS A 389 -12.71 2.67 68.24
C LYS A 389 -12.03 2.60 66.88
N ASN A 390 -12.79 2.41 65.81
CA ASN A 390 -12.25 2.33 64.45
C ASN A 390 -11.77 3.69 63.92
N VAL A 391 -12.43 4.79 64.29
CA VAL A 391 -11.98 6.16 63.94
C VAL A 391 -10.63 6.45 64.61
N VAL A 392 -10.48 6.13 65.90
CA VAL A 392 -9.22 6.32 66.63
C VAL A 392 -8.08 5.53 65.97
N ARG A 393 -8.28 4.23 65.70
CA ARG A 393 -7.28 3.39 65.00
C ARG A 393 -6.97 3.88 63.59
N ARG A 394 -7.92 4.51 62.90
CA ARG A 394 -7.69 5.08 61.56
C ARG A 394 -6.80 6.32 61.66
N TRP A 395 -7.05 7.16 62.66
CA TRP A 395 -6.26 8.36 62.91
C TRP A 395 -4.82 8.03 63.31
N GLU A 396 -4.61 7.06 64.20
CA GLU A 396 -3.27 6.57 64.57
C GLU A 396 -2.48 6.05 63.36
N ARG A 397 -3.14 5.29 62.47
CA ARG A 397 -2.51 4.80 61.24
C ARG A 397 -2.17 5.93 60.26
N LEU A 398 -3.01 6.97 60.19
CA LEU A 398 -2.72 8.14 59.36
C LEU A 398 -1.50 8.90 59.89
N GLN A 399 -1.45 9.12 61.20
CA GLN A 399 -0.30 9.73 61.88
C GLN A 399 0.99 8.96 61.60
N PHE A 400 0.94 7.62 61.72
CA PHE A 400 2.10 6.78 61.41
C PHE A 400 2.54 6.89 59.94
N ARG A 401 1.60 6.92 58.98
CA ARG A 401 1.93 7.11 57.56
C ARG A 401 2.58 8.46 57.29
N LEU A 402 2.05 9.54 57.86
CA LEU A 402 2.62 10.87 57.69
C LEU A 402 4.03 10.96 58.29
N GLN A 403 4.24 10.37 59.47
CA GLN A 403 5.58 10.27 60.06
C GLN A 403 6.53 9.43 59.20
N SER A 404 6.07 8.30 58.67
CA SER A 404 6.87 7.47 57.77
C SER A 404 7.22 8.20 56.48
N GLN A 405 6.27 8.96 55.91
CA GLN A 405 6.50 9.76 54.72
C GLN A 405 7.51 10.88 54.97
N ARG A 406 7.41 11.58 56.12
CA ARG A 406 8.43 12.56 56.54
C ARG A 406 9.81 11.91 56.65
N ARG A 407 9.92 10.76 57.33
CA ARG A 407 11.18 10.01 57.42
C ARG A 407 11.73 9.60 56.06
N ARG A 408 10.88 9.22 55.11
CA ARG A 408 11.29 8.90 53.73
C ARG A 408 11.77 10.13 52.97
N GLN A 409 11.12 11.27 53.15
CA GLN A 409 11.54 12.54 52.54
C GLN A 409 12.88 13.00 53.12
N GLU A 410 13.03 12.98 54.45
CA GLU A 410 14.29 13.27 55.14
C GLU A 410 15.41 12.33 54.67
N ALA A 411 15.13 11.02 54.58
CA ALA A 411 16.09 10.05 54.08
C ALA A 411 16.44 10.27 52.60
N ALA A 412 15.49 10.67 51.76
CA ALA A 412 15.73 10.96 50.35
C ALA A 412 16.61 12.21 50.16
N VAL A 413 16.38 13.26 50.95
CA VAL A 413 17.22 14.46 50.96
C VAL A 413 18.66 14.11 51.38
N LEU A 414 18.83 13.34 52.47
CA LEU A 414 20.15 12.88 52.89
C LEU A 414 20.85 12.01 51.83
N GLN A 415 20.09 11.16 51.13
CA GLN A 415 20.64 10.36 50.03
C GLN A 415 21.09 11.22 48.85
N GLN A 416 20.33 12.27 48.53
CA GLN A 416 20.67 13.22 47.48
C GLN A 416 21.96 13.98 47.83
N GLU A 417 22.08 14.52 49.05
CA GLU A 417 23.29 15.20 49.52
C GLU A 417 24.53 14.29 49.45
N LEU A 418 24.39 13.03 49.90
CA LEU A 418 25.48 12.05 49.80
C LEU A 418 25.84 11.72 48.34
N ALA A 419 24.86 11.68 47.45
CA ALA A 419 25.08 11.45 46.02
C ALA A 419 25.84 12.63 45.38
N GLU A 420 25.47 13.87 45.73
CA GLU A 420 26.14 15.09 45.27
C GLU A 420 27.59 15.16 45.78
N GLN A 421 27.83 14.86 47.06
CA GLN A 421 29.20 14.77 47.62
C GLN A 421 30.05 13.72 46.88
N ARG A 422 29.47 12.55 46.59
CA ARG A 422 30.16 11.49 45.83
C ARG A 422 30.44 11.92 44.39
N ALA A 423 29.52 12.64 43.76
CA ALA A 423 29.69 13.16 42.41
C ALA A 423 30.82 14.21 42.38
N ALA A 424 30.83 15.16 43.32
CA ALA A 424 31.90 16.15 43.48
C ALA A 424 33.26 15.47 43.66
N ALA A 425 33.38 14.50 44.56
CA ALA A 425 34.61 13.74 44.78
C ALA A 425 35.07 12.97 43.52
N ARG A 426 34.14 12.52 42.66
CA ARG A 426 34.50 11.90 41.37
C ARG A 426 35.07 12.92 40.39
N VAL A 427 34.48 14.10 40.31
CA VAL A 427 34.95 15.20 39.45
C VAL A 427 36.36 15.63 39.89
N GLU A 428 36.59 15.82 41.19
CA GLU A 428 37.92 16.14 41.73
C GLU A 428 38.97 15.07 41.41
N ARG A 429 38.64 13.79 41.61
CA ARG A 429 39.54 12.68 41.25
C ARG A 429 39.81 12.61 39.75
N ALA A 430 38.83 12.94 38.91
CA ALA A 430 39.01 12.98 37.46
C ALA A 430 39.92 14.14 37.06
N ALA A 431 39.72 15.34 37.62
CA ALA A 431 40.59 16.50 37.42
C ALA A 431 42.04 16.20 37.84
N ALA A 432 42.24 15.58 39.02
CA ALA A 432 43.55 15.16 39.48
C ALA A 432 44.24 14.16 38.53
N ARG A 433 43.48 13.25 37.90
CA ARG A 433 44.02 12.32 36.89
C ARG A 433 44.43 13.02 35.59
N VAL A 434 43.66 14.02 35.14
CA VAL A 434 43.99 14.82 33.96
C VAL A 434 45.27 15.61 34.21
N GLU A 435 45.38 16.26 35.36
CA GLU A 435 46.60 17.00 35.73
C GLU A 435 47.80 16.07 35.83
N LEU A 436 47.65 14.89 36.44
CA LEU A 436 48.72 13.90 36.50
C LEU A 436 49.17 13.43 35.11
N ARG A 437 48.24 13.29 34.15
CA ARG A 437 48.56 12.97 32.76
C ARG A 437 49.31 14.11 32.09
N ARG A 438 48.87 15.36 32.30
CA ARG A 438 49.56 16.56 31.77
C ARG A 438 51.00 16.64 32.28
N CYS A 439 51.20 16.48 33.59
CA CYS A 439 52.54 16.44 34.20
C CYS A 439 53.41 15.30 33.64
N ARG A 440 52.82 14.13 33.34
CA ARG A 440 53.54 13.02 32.69
C ARG A 440 53.91 13.34 31.26
N THR A 441 53.00 13.88 30.46
CA THR A 441 53.29 14.25 29.06
C THR A 441 54.35 15.34 28.98
N GLU A 442 54.29 16.36 29.84
CA GLU A 442 55.34 17.40 29.93
C GLU A 442 56.69 16.80 30.32
N ARG A 443 56.70 15.86 31.28
CA ARG A 443 57.92 15.14 31.66
C ARG A 443 58.48 14.30 30.51
N ASP A 444 57.63 13.59 29.79
CA ASP A 444 58.01 12.77 28.65
C ASP A 444 58.50 13.62 27.48
N GLU A 445 57.87 14.76 27.21
CA GLU A 445 58.32 15.74 26.21
C GLU A 445 59.67 16.32 26.56
N ARG A 446 59.88 16.72 27.83
CA ARG A 446 61.19 17.15 28.33
C ARG A 446 62.22 16.03 28.19
N TRP A 447 61.88 14.80 28.56
CA TRP A 447 62.79 13.65 28.44
C TRP A 447 63.13 13.37 26.97
N ARG A 448 62.14 13.40 26.07
CA ARG A 448 62.35 13.23 24.62
C ARG A 448 63.19 14.36 24.04
N TRP A 449 62.95 15.60 24.47
CA TRP A 449 63.76 16.76 24.07
C TRP A 449 65.21 16.61 24.51
N MET A 450 65.45 16.17 25.75
CA MET A 450 66.80 15.89 26.27
C MET A 450 67.49 14.70 25.58
N ASN A 451 66.72 13.72 25.07
CA ASN A 451 67.24 12.48 24.47
C ASN A 451 67.03 12.38 22.94
N ARG A 452 66.97 13.50 22.22
CA ARG A 452 66.91 13.43 20.74
C ARG A 452 68.25 12.95 20.19
N ARG A 453 68.23 12.01 19.24
CA ARG A 453 69.44 11.47 18.60
C ARG A 453 70.21 12.50 17.75
N GLU A 454 69.56 13.60 17.41
CA GLU A 454 70.14 14.73 16.68
C GLU A 454 70.47 15.91 17.60
N LEU A 455 70.61 15.70 18.91
CA LEU A 455 71.21 16.72 19.78
C LEU A 455 72.67 16.90 19.36
N THR A 456 72.90 17.79 18.41
CA THR A 456 74.24 18.17 17.99
C THR A 456 74.87 19.05 19.06
N MET A 457 76.20 19.05 19.18
CA MET A 457 76.93 19.94 20.10
C MET A 457 76.58 21.42 19.90
N ALA A 458 76.11 21.80 18.71
CA ALA A 458 75.64 23.15 18.42
C ALA A 458 74.35 23.52 19.19
N ASP A 459 73.40 22.59 19.34
CA ASP A 459 72.16 22.82 20.13
C ASP A 459 72.44 22.92 21.64
N LEU A 460 73.43 22.18 22.16
CA LEU A 460 73.85 22.26 23.57
C LEU A 460 74.59 23.56 23.89
N LEU A 461 75.30 24.13 22.91
CA LEU A 461 76.02 25.39 23.04
C LEU A 461 75.14 26.61 22.69
N GLY A 462 73.85 26.42 22.40
CA GLY A 462 72.93 27.50 22.01
C GLY A 462 73.29 28.16 20.67
N GLN A 463 74.10 27.51 19.84
CA GLN A 463 74.53 28.00 18.54
C GLN A 463 73.50 27.63 17.46
N ARG A 464 72.25 28.06 17.63
CA ARG A 464 71.36 28.19 16.47
C ARG A 464 71.74 29.48 15.76
N GLY A 465 72.33 29.30 14.57
CA GLY A 465 72.80 30.37 13.72
C GLY A 465 71.78 31.49 13.57
N LEU A 466 72.30 32.69 13.85
CA LEU A 466 71.82 34.05 13.61
C LEU A 466 70.69 34.23 12.60
#